data_AF-V9Z9S6-F1
#
_entry.id   AF-V9Z9S6-F1
#
_cell.length_a   1.000
_cell.length_b   1.000
_cell.length_c   1.000
_cell.angle_alpha   90.00
_cell.angle_beta   90.00
_cell.angle_gamma   90.00
#
_symmetry.space_group_name_H-M   'P 1'
#
loop_
_entity.id
_entity.type
_entity.pdbx_description
1 polymer ?
#
loop_
_entity_poly.entity_id
_entity_poly.type
_entity_poly.pdbx_seq_one_letter_code
_entity_poly.pdbx_strand_id
1 'polypeptide(L)'
;QGYGMTESTALATRGYNTSKVHKYSSAGILSPNVEAKVIDWVTGSHLPPGSIGELWLRSPGNMKGYLNNVDATMAALDKDGWLHTGDIVYFDLDGYLYVVDRLKEIIKYKGFQV
;
A
#
# COMPACT_ATOMS: atom_id res chain seq x y z
N GLN A 1 -14.46 5.44 0.50
CA GLN A 1 -13.28 5.31 -0.37
C GLN A 1 -12.82 3.86 -0.40
N GLY A 2 -12.00 3.49 -1.36
CA GLY A 2 -11.32 2.20 -1.41
C GLY A 2 -10.02 2.39 -2.17
N TYR A 3 -9.00 1.63 -1.81
CA TYR A 3 -7.70 1.66 -2.48
C TYR A 3 -7.42 0.30 -3.12
N GLY A 4 -6.82 0.35 -4.30
CA GLY A 4 -6.40 -0.82 -5.07
C GLY A 4 -5.67 -0.37 -6.33
N MET A 5 -4.97 -1.32 -6.94
CA MET A 5 -4.28 -1.17 -8.21
C MET A 5 -4.62 -2.34 -9.13
N THR A 6 -4.37 -2.19 -10.44
CA THR A 6 -4.64 -3.24 -11.44
C THR A 6 -3.96 -4.55 -11.06
N GLU A 7 -2.75 -4.47 -10.53
CA GLU A 7 -1.92 -5.58 -10.09
C GLU A 7 -2.45 -6.28 -8.83
N SER A 8 -3.32 -5.62 -8.06
CA SER A 8 -4.05 -6.23 -6.93
C SER A 8 -5.42 -6.80 -7.33
N THR A 9 -5.77 -6.74 -8.63
CA THR A 9 -7.05 -7.13 -9.26
C THR A 9 -8.28 -6.32 -8.82
N ALA A 10 -8.41 -6.04 -7.52
CA ALA A 10 -9.57 -5.39 -6.94
C ALA A 10 -9.15 -4.45 -5.79
N LEU A 11 -10.10 -4.10 -4.92
CA LEU A 11 -9.87 -3.23 -3.77
C LEU A 11 -9.11 -3.96 -2.66
N ALA A 12 -7.91 -3.51 -2.37
CA ALA A 12 -7.13 -3.92 -1.21
C ALA A 12 -7.71 -3.39 0.10
N THR A 13 -8.27 -2.17 0.08
CA THR A 13 -9.00 -1.61 1.23
C THR A 13 -10.36 -1.08 0.83
N ARG A 14 -11.27 -1.07 1.81
CA ARG A 14 -12.62 -0.53 1.68
C ARG A 14 -13.01 0.26 2.91
N GLY A 15 -13.50 1.47 2.68
CA GLY A 15 -14.02 2.34 3.73
C GLY A 15 -15.39 1.86 4.23
N TYR A 16 -15.54 1.82 5.55
CA TYR A 16 -16.80 1.54 6.24
C TYR A 16 -17.22 2.76 7.06
N ASN A 17 -17.68 3.81 6.37
CA ASN A 17 -18.28 4.94 7.05
C ASN A 17 -19.72 4.58 7.46
N THR A 18 -20.06 4.82 8.72
CA THR A 18 -21.40 4.61 9.29
C THR A 18 -21.86 5.90 9.98
N SER A 19 -23.09 5.96 10.48
CA SER A 19 -23.56 7.12 11.25
C SER A 19 -22.73 7.42 12.52
N LYS A 20 -21.89 6.48 12.96
CA LYS A 20 -21.00 6.63 14.13
C LYS A 20 -19.52 6.71 13.77
N VAL A 21 -19.14 6.32 12.56
CA VAL A 21 -17.73 6.24 12.12
C VAL A 21 -17.57 7.08 10.87
N HIS A 22 -16.81 8.15 11.00
CA HIS A 22 -16.64 9.19 9.98
C HIS A 22 -15.16 9.36 9.63
N LYS A 23 -14.54 8.33 9.01
CA LYS A 23 -13.14 8.38 8.57
C LYS A 23 -13.11 8.69 7.06
N TYR A 24 -13.62 9.86 6.69
CA TYR A 24 -13.83 10.25 5.29
C TYR A 24 -12.54 10.41 4.48
N SER A 25 -11.42 10.75 5.13
CA SER A 25 -10.10 10.88 4.51
C SER A 25 -9.34 9.55 4.40
N SER A 26 -9.87 8.47 4.97
CA SER A 26 -9.22 7.16 4.93
C SER A 26 -9.60 6.39 3.66
N ALA A 27 -8.61 5.68 3.11
CA ALA A 27 -8.81 4.66 2.08
C ALA A 27 -9.55 3.41 2.60
N GLY A 28 -9.81 3.32 3.90
CA GLY A 28 -10.56 2.27 4.57
C GLY A 28 -9.70 1.23 5.26
N ILE A 29 -10.31 0.12 5.64
CA ILE A 29 -9.65 -1.03 6.27
C ILE A 29 -9.37 -2.10 5.23
N LEU A 30 -8.46 -3.03 5.53
CA LEU A 30 -8.13 -4.14 4.64
C LEU A 30 -9.36 -4.99 4.31
N SER A 31 -9.46 -5.38 3.04
CA SER A 31 -10.43 -6.37 2.58
C SER A 31 -10.12 -7.75 3.18
N PRO A 32 -11.12 -8.64 3.31
CA PRO A 32 -10.87 -10.01 3.76
C PRO A 32 -9.81 -10.72 2.92
N ASN A 33 -8.94 -11.49 3.56
CA ASN A 33 -7.82 -12.21 2.94
C ASN A 33 -6.75 -11.33 2.28
N VAL A 34 -6.73 -10.02 2.59
CA VAL A 34 -5.64 -9.12 2.21
C VAL A 34 -4.76 -8.88 3.43
N GLU A 35 -3.47 -9.14 3.27
CA GLU A 35 -2.42 -8.78 4.22
C GLU A 35 -1.71 -7.52 3.72
N ALA A 36 -1.34 -6.65 4.65
CA ALA A 36 -0.55 -5.46 4.34
C ALA A 36 0.57 -5.29 5.36
N LYS A 37 1.68 -4.72 4.88
CA LYS A 37 2.77 -4.23 5.72
C LYS A 37 3.22 -2.87 5.21
N VAL A 38 3.68 -2.03 6.13
CA VAL A 38 4.27 -0.73 5.82
C VAL A 38 5.77 -0.87 5.98
N ILE A 39 6.52 -0.58 4.93
CA ILE A 39 7.98 -0.75 4.87
C ILE A 39 8.65 0.60 4.73
N ASP A 40 9.73 0.83 5.47
CA ASP A 40 10.60 1.98 5.25
C ASP A 40 11.31 1.82 3.89
N TRP A 41 11.06 2.74 2.96
CA TRP A 41 11.62 2.67 1.60
C TRP A 41 13.12 2.96 1.53
N VAL A 42 13.74 3.43 2.61
CA VAL A 42 15.18 3.66 2.74
C VAL A 42 15.87 2.45 3.36
N THR A 43 15.33 1.94 4.47
CA THR A 43 15.97 0.88 5.27
C THR A 43 15.46 -0.52 4.95
N GLY A 44 14.30 -0.65 4.31
CA GLY A 44 13.62 -1.93 4.07
C GLY A 44 13.00 -2.55 5.31
N SER A 45 12.92 -1.81 6.43
CA SER A 45 12.43 -2.34 7.71
C SER A 45 10.91 -2.26 7.83
N HIS A 46 10.32 -3.17 8.60
CA HIS A 46 8.90 -3.09 8.97
C HIS A 46 8.63 -1.92 9.90
N LEU A 47 7.62 -1.13 9.59
CA LEU A 47 7.21 0.01 10.38
C LEU A 47 5.96 -0.29 11.21
N PRO A 48 5.86 0.24 12.45
CA PRO A 48 4.68 0.09 13.28
C PRO A 48 3.51 0.95 12.76
N PRO A 49 2.27 0.70 13.22
CA PRO A 49 1.15 1.60 12.96
C PRO A 49 1.45 3.05 13.36
N GLY A 50 0.97 3.99 12.56
CA GLY A 50 1.21 5.44 12.69
C GLY A 50 2.48 5.93 11.99
N SER A 51 3.37 5.04 11.54
CA SER A 51 4.55 5.40 10.76
C SER A 51 4.27 5.41 9.26
N ILE A 52 4.90 6.35 8.57
CA ILE A 52 4.78 6.54 7.13
C ILE A 52 5.81 5.66 6.41
N GLY A 53 5.36 4.86 5.46
CA GLY A 53 6.19 3.92 4.69
C GLY A 53 5.55 3.56 3.35
N GLU A 54 6.24 2.74 2.57
CA GLU A 54 5.67 2.11 1.38
C GLU A 54 4.68 1.01 1.76
N LEU A 55 3.52 0.98 1.10
CA LEU A 55 2.55 -0.09 1.24
C LEU A 55 2.98 -1.32 0.44
N TRP A 56 3.08 -2.47 1.12
CA TRP A 56 3.21 -3.77 0.45
C TRP A 56 1.98 -4.61 0.76
N LEU A 57 1.45 -5.30 -0.26
CA LEU A 57 0.21 -6.06 -0.19
C LEU A 57 0.42 -7.52 -0.56
N ARG A 58 -0.20 -8.43 0.19
CA ARG A 58 -0.29 -9.84 -0.19
C ARG A 58 -1.75 -10.28 -0.18
N SER A 59 -2.20 -10.84 -1.29
CA SER A 59 -3.58 -11.29 -1.46
C SER A 59 -3.62 -12.43 -2.48
N PRO A 60 -4.55 -13.40 -2.33
CA PRO A 60 -4.83 -14.38 -3.38
C PRO A 60 -5.25 -13.75 -4.71
N GLY A 61 -5.72 -12.50 -4.68
CA GLY A 61 -6.12 -11.74 -5.86
C GLY A 61 -4.98 -10.98 -6.55
N ASN A 62 -3.75 -11.02 -6.04
CA ASN A 62 -2.63 -10.35 -6.72
C ASN A 62 -2.37 -10.97 -8.10
N MET A 63 -1.89 -10.15 -9.04
CA MET A 63 -1.56 -10.59 -10.39
C MET A 63 -0.54 -11.73 -10.38
N LYS A 64 -0.54 -12.54 -11.44
CA LYS A 64 0.51 -13.55 -11.66
C LYS A 64 1.84 -12.93 -12.11
N GLY A 65 1.81 -11.71 -12.61
CA GLY A 65 2.93 -11.01 -13.22
C GLY A 65 2.55 -10.35 -14.54
N TYR A 66 3.49 -9.57 -15.08
CA TYR A 66 3.34 -8.92 -16.37
C TYR A 66 3.70 -9.89 -17.50
N LEU A 67 2.88 -9.88 -18.56
CA LEU A 67 3.08 -10.75 -19.71
C LEU A 67 4.43 -10.46 -20.38
N ASN A 68 5.26 -11.51 -20.53
CA ASN A 68 6.59 -11.44 -21.15
C ASN A 68 7.55 -10.42 -20.52
N ASN A 69 7.33 -10.01 -19.26
CA ASN A 69 8.19 -9.06 -18.58
C ASN A 69 8.51 -9.54 -17.16
N VAL A 70 9.48 -10.45 -17.07
CA VAL A 70 9.92 -11.06 -15.82
C VAL A 70 10.58 -10.03 -14.92
N ASP A 71 11.39 -9.12 -15.47
CA ASP A 71 12.10 -8.10 -14.69
C ASP A 71 11.12 -7.17 -13.98
N ALA A 72 10.09 -6.67 -14.68
CA ALA A 72 9.05 -5.86 -14.05
C ALA A 72 8.21 -6.66 -13.05
N THR A 73 8.00 -7.95 -13.31
CA THR A 73 7.28 -8.83 -12.37
C THR A 73 8.05 -9.00 -11.07
N MET A 74 9.36 -9.27 -11.15
CA MET A 74 10.23 -9.43 -9.98
C MET A 74 10.47 -8.12 -9.22
N ALA A 75 10.36 -6.97 -9.91
CA ALA A 75 10.41 -5.66 -9.27
C ALA A 75 9.12 -5.31 -8.51
N ALA A 76 7.97 -5.80 -8.98
CA ALA A 76 6.66 -5.54 -8.36
C ALA A 76 6.25 -6.60 -7.34
N LEU A 77 6.59 -7.87 -7.55
CA LEU A 77 6.24 -9.00 -6.70
C LEU A 77 7.51 -9.68 -6.18
N ASP A 78 7.65 -9.72 -4.87
CA ASP A 78 8.75 -10.45 -4.24
C ASP A 78 8.52 -11.97 -4.23
N LYS A 79 9.58 -12.71 -3.87
CA LYS A 79 9.56 -14.17 -3.75
C LYS A 79 8.58 -14.72 -2.69
N ASP A 80 8.16 -13.88 -1.74
CA ASP A 80 7.27 -14.22 -0.64
C ASP A 80 5.80 -13.82 -0.96
N GLY A 81 5.56 -13.33 -2.18
CA GLY A 81 4.25 -12.99 -2.73
C GLY A 81 3.76 -11.57 -2.38
N TRP A 82 4.64 -10.70 -1.88
CA TRP A 82 4.30 -9.31 -1.60
C TRP A 82 4.38 -8.45 -2.85
N LEU A 83 3.29 -7.74 -3.13
CA LEU A 83 3.19 -6.70 -4.15
C LEU A 83 3.66 -5.37 -3.56
N HIS A 84 4.72 -4.82 -4.13
CA HIS A 84 5.24 -3.49 -3.80
C HIS A 84 4.43 -2.47 -4.59
N THR A 85 3.64 -1.65 -3.90
CA THR A 85 2.72 -0.74 -4.62
C THR A 85 3.40 0.55 -5.07
N GLY A 86 4.51 0.93 -4.43
CA GLY A 86 5.14 2.23 -4.64
C GLY A 86 4.32 3.41 -4.12
N ASP A 87 3.27 3.16 -3.34
CA ASP A 87 2.46 4.20 -2.69
C ASP A 87 2.86 4.33 -1.23
N ILE A 88 2.92 5.59 -0.77
CA ILE A 88 3.32 5.95 0.58
C ILE A 88 2.07 6.09 1.42
N VAL A 89 2.04 5.36 2.52
CA VAL A 89 0.88 5.24 3.37
C VAL A 89 1.26 5.21 4.84
N TYR A 90 0.25 5.33 5.70
CA TYR A 90 0.31 4.84 7.07
C TYR A 90 -1.03 4.20 7.43
N PHE A 91 -0.99 3.30 8.41
CA PHE A 91 -2.20 2.84 9.11
C PHE A 91 -2.32 3.56 10.43
N ASP A 92 -3.52 4.00 10.81
CA ASP A 92 -3.76 4.45 12.18
C ASP A 92 -3.89 3.27 13.16
N LEU A 93 -4.05 3.58 14.45
CA LEU A 93 -4.20 2.58 15.50
C LEU A 93 -5.51 1.78 15.40
N ASP A 94 -6.49 2.29 14.65
CA ASP A 94 -7.78 1.63 14.41
C ASP A 94 -7.74 0.75 13.12
N GLY A 95 -6.59 0.68 12.44
CA GLY A 95 -6.38 -0.12 11.24
C GLY A 95 -6.87 0.52 9.93
N TYR A 96 -7.13 1.83 9.93
CA TYR A 96 -7.53 2.57 8.74
C TYR A 96 -6.30 3.00 7.94
N LEU A 97 -6.31 2.73 6.64
CA LEU A 97 -5.28 3.13 5.70
C LEU A 97 -5.44 4.60 5.31
N TYR A 98 -4.34 5.32 5.27
CA TYR A 98 -4.24 6.67 4.74
C TYR A 98 -3.15 6.72 3.69
N VAL A 99 -3.52 7.13 2.48
CA VAL A 99 -2.58 7.30 1.36
C VAL A 99 -2.06 8.72 1.40
N VAL A 100 -0.74 8.87 1.42
CA VAL A 100 -0.04 10.15 1.52
C VAL A 100 0.35 10.64 0.14
N ASP A 101 1.15 9.85 -0.59
CA ASP A 101 1.65 10.19 -1.93
C ASP A 101 2.19 8.94 -2.64
N ARG A 102 2.85 9.11 -3.78
CA ARG A 102 3.59 8.06 -4.50
C ARG A 102 5.08 8.24 -4.37
N LEU A 103 5.80 7.12 -4.23
CA LEU A 103 7.26 7.10 -4.10
C LEU A 103 7.96 7.79 -5.27
N LYS A 104 7.41 7.66 -6.49
CA LYS A 104 7.94 8.31 -7.70
C LYS A 104 7.63 9.80 -7.78
N GLU A 105 6.60 10.28 -7.07
CA GLU A 105 6.14 11.67 -7.11
C GLU A 105 6.70 12.52 -5.97
N ILE A 106 7.42 11.92 -4.99
CA ILE A 106 8.18 12.69 -4.00
C ILE A 106 9.19 13.59 -4.72
N ILE A 107 9.05 14.90 -4.55
CA ILE A 107 9.99 15.88 -5.07
C ILE A 107 11.21 15.92 -4.14
N LYS A 108 12.37 15.46 -4.64
CA LYS A 108 13.65 15.63 -3.93
C LYS A 108 14.15 17.06 -4.09
N TYR A 109 13.92 17.91 -3.09
CA TYR A 109 14.46 19.27 -3.06
C TYR A 109 15.52 19.42 -1.96
N LYS A 110 16.78 19.68 -2.36
CA LYS A 110 17.92 19.97 -1.46
C LYS A 110 18.15 18.94 -0.34
N GLY A 111 17.91 17.66 -0.59
CA GLY A 111 18.07 16.58 0.38
C GLY A 111 16.88 16.36 1.31
N PHE A 112 15.84 17.18 1.21
CA PHE A 112 14.55 16.97 1.84
C PHE A 112 13.59 16.33 0.85
N GLN A 113 12.81 15.37 1.34
CA GLN A 113 11.71 14.73 0.63
C GLN A 113 10.46 15.56 0.97
N VAL A 114 9.88 16.22 -0.04
CA VAL A 114 8.68 17.07 0.08
C VAL A 114 7.48 16.35 -0.51
#